data_AF-A0A1G8JBA3-F1
#
_entry.id   AF-A0A1G8JBA3-F1
#
_cell.length_a   1.000
_cell.length_b   1.000
_cell.length_c   1.000
_cell.angle_alpha   90.00
_cell.angle_beta   90.00
_cell.angle_gamma   90.00
#
_symmetry.space_group_name_H-M   'P 1'
#
loop_
_entity.id
_entity.type
_entity.pdbx_description
1 polymer ?
#
loop_
_entity_poly.entity_id
_entity_poly.type
_entity_poly.pdbx_seq_one_letter_code
_entity_poly.pdbx_strand_id
1 'polypeptide(L)' 'MTDESKSNYEHETTENLEKSMHKAHGVTQEEYKRSLEKKIEVEKEREKDYKKNKEIQTEIYSHMKK' A
#
# COMPACT_ATOMS: atom_id res chain seq x y z
N MET A 1 -14.33 18.17 27.16
CA MET A 1 -13.51 16.95 27.10
C MET A 1 -13.25 16.68 25.62
N THR A 2 -12.22 17.30 25.05
CA THR A 2 -11.74 16.93 23.72
C THR A 2 -11.25 15.50 23.80
N ASP A 3 -11.76 14.66 22.91
CA ASP A 3 -11.49 13.22 22.90
C ASP A 3 -10.05 12.99 22.40
N GLU A 4 -9.07 13.19 23.30
CA GLU A 4 -7.63 13.00 23.04
C GLU A 4 -7.33 11.60 22.50
N SER A 5 -8.22 10.63 22.75
CA SER A 5 -8.12 9.28 22.24
C SER A 5 -8.31 9.18 20.71
N LYS A 6 -9.17 10.01 20.10
CA LYS A 6 -9.33 10.08 18.63
C LYS A 6 -8.13 10.73 17.93
N SER A 7 -7.57 11.77 18.53
CA SER A 7 -6.41 12.50 18.01
C SER A 7 -5.18 11.59 17.89
N ASN A 8 -4.93 10.75 18.89
CA ASN A 8 -3.78 9.84 18.89
C ASN A 8 -3.91 8.73 17.85
N TYR A 9 -5.12 8.20 17.62
CA TYR A 9 -5.38 7.16 16.63
C TYR A 9 -5.17 7.64 15.18
N GLU A 10 -5.59 8.87 14.87
CA GLU A 10 -5.35 9.49 13.56
C GLU A 10 -3.85 9.73 13.30
N HIS A 11 -3.09 10.13 14.32
CA HIS A 11 -1.66 10.38 14.19
C HIS A 11 -0.86 9.09 13.95
N GLU A 12 -1.15 8.03 14.72
CA GLU A 12 -0.50 6.72 14.58
C GLU A 12 -0.84 6.04 13.24
N THR A 13 -2.09 6.17 12.78
CA THR A 13 -2.51 5.67 11.46
C THR A 13 -1.78 6.40 10.32
N THR A 14 -1.54 7.71 10.49
CA THR A 14 -0.81 8.52 9.51
C THR A 14 0.67 8.14 9.47
N GLU A 15 1.30 7.89 10.63
CA GLU A 15 2.71 7.49 10.70
C GLU A 15 2.96 6.11 10.06
N ASN A 16 2.10 5.13 10.36
CA ASN A 16 2.22 3.79 9.78
C ASN A 16 2.01 3.81 8.27
N LEU A 17 1.08 4.63 7.79
CA LEU A 17 0.87 4.85 6.36
C LEU A 17 2.09 5.51 5.72
N GLU A 18 2.65 6.54 6.34
CA GLU A 18 3.84 7.25 5.87
C GLU A 18 5.03 6.29 5.75
N LYS A 19 5.32 5.52 6.81
CA LYS A 19 6.38 4.50 6.82
C LYS A 19 6.18 3.45 5.73
N SER A 20 4.94 2.99 5.55
CA SER A 20 4.60 1.96 4.57
C SER A 20 4.75 2.48 3.14
N MET A 21 4.30 3.70 2.85
CA MET A 21 4.44 4.35 1.54
C MET A 21 5.90 4.58 1.19
N HIS A 22 6.71 5.06 2.15
CA HIS A 22 8.14 5.20 1.96
C HIS A 22 8.83 3.86 1.70
N LYS A 23 8.50 2.83 2.49
CA LYS A 23 9.12 1.52 2.37
C LYS A 23 8.74 0.80 1.07
N ALA A 24 7.47 0.86 0.67
CA ALA A 24 6.96 0.13 -0.48
C ALA A 24 7.22 0.86 -1.81
N HIS A 25 7.08 2.18 -1.82
CA HIS A 25 7.04 2.97 -3.06
C HIS A 25 8.06 4.13 -3.07
N GLY A 26 8.82 4.34 -2.00
CA GLY A 26 9.84 5.40 -1.94
C GLY A 26 9.27 6.82 -1.88
N VAL A 27 7.97 6.99 -1.59
CA VAL A 27 7.29 8.28 -1.57
C VAL A 27 6.61 8.55 -0.24
N THR A 28 6.59 9.82 0.16
CA THR A 28 5.76 10.30 1.28
C THR A 28 4.27 10.22 0.92
N GLN A 29 3.39 10.25 1.93
CA GLN A 29 1.95 10.36 1.69
C GLN A 29 1.60 11.68 0.98
N GLU A 30 2.28 12.78 1.31
CA GLU A 30 2.04 14.08 0.71
C GLU A 30 2.48 14.16 -0.76
N GLU A 31 3.64 13.61 -1.12
CA GLU A 31 4.09 13.52 -2.52
C GLU A 31 3.12 12.67 -3.34
N TYR A 32 2.68 11.54 -2.79
CA TYR A 32 1.66 10.70 -3.43
C TYR A 32 0.35 11.47 -3.64
N LYS A 33 -0.13 12.24 -2.66
CA LYS A 33 -1.39 13.00 -2.79
C LYS A 33 -1.30 14.10 -3.84
N ARG A 34 -0.17 14.82 -3.89
CA ARG A 34 0.01 16.05 -4.68
C ARG A 34 0.45 15.81 -6.13
N SER A 35 1.05 14.66 -6.43
CA SER A 35 1.53 14.35 -7.79
C SER A 35 0.71 13.24 -8.44
N LEU A 36 0.02 13.55 -9.55
CA LEU A 36 -0.68 12.56 -10.37
C LEU A 36 0.30 11.53 -10.95
N GLU A 37 1.50 11.98 -11.34
CA GLU A 37 2.54 11.10 -11.87
C GLU A 37 2.97 10.05 -10.85
N LYS A 38 3.16 10.46 -9.58
CA LYS A 38 3.47 9.53 -8.49
C LYS A 38 2.34 8.55 -8.21
N LYS A 39 1.08 8.97 -8.32
CA LYS A 39 -0.05 8.03 -8.23
C LYS A 39 0.00 6.98 -9.33
N ILE A 40 0.23 7.41 -10.57
CA ILE A 40 0.32 6.50 -11.72
C ILE A 40 1.49 5.52 -11.57
N GLU A 41 2.64 5.98 -11.07
CA GLU A 41 3.80 5.13 -10.79
C GLU A 41 3.46 4.02 -9.78
N VAL A 42 2.88 4.39 -8.64
CA VAL A 42 2.45 3.45 -7.60
C VAL A 42 1.41 2.46 -8.11
N GLU A 43 0.41 2.90 -8.87
CA GLU A 43 -0.63 2.00 -9.40
C GLU A 43 -0.07 1.03 -10.46
N LYS A 44 0.93 1.45 -11.24
CA LYS A 44 1.63 0.53 -12.16
C LYS A 44 2.39 -0.57 -11.42
N GLU A 45 3.02 -0.25 -10.29
CA GLU A 45 3.69 -1.25 -9.44
C GLU A 45 2.68 -2.20 -8.82
N ARG A 46 1.58 -1.68 -8.26
CA ARG A 46 0.49 -2.48 -7.68
C ARG A 46 -0.09 -3.47 -8.69
N GLU A 47 -0.31 -3.05 -9.93
CA GLU A 47 -0.81 -3.92 -11.00
C GLU A 47 0.19 -5.04 -11.35
N LYS A 48 1.50 -4.76 -11.36
CA LYS A 48 2.53 -5.78 -11.58
C LYS A 48 2.54 -6.83 -10.46
N ASP A 49 2.48 -6.38 -9.21
CA ASP A 49 2.45 -7.27 -8.04
C ASP A 49 1.18 -8.12 -8.01
N TYR A 50 0.03 -7.53 -8.33
CA TYR A 50 -1.23 -8.26 -8.44
C TYR A 50 -1.15 -9.38 -9.48
N LYS A 51 -0.62 -9.10 -10.68
CA LYS A 51 -0.46 -10.12 -11.74
C LYS A 51 0.45 -11.26 -11.29
N LYS A 52 1.62 -10.94 -10.74
CA LYS A 52 2.56 -11.93 -10.23
C LYS A 52 1.94 -12.81 -9.14
N ASN A 53 1.23 -12.20 -8.20
CA ASN A 53 0.56 -12.95 -7.13
C ASN A 53 -0.55 -13.85 -7.67
N LYS A 54 -1.27 -13.41 -8.70
CA LYS A 54 -2.31 -14.22 -9.36
C LYS A 54 -1.73 -15.43 -10.09
N GLU A 55 -0.58 -15.27 -10.73
CA GLU A 55 0.16 -16.38 -11.35
C GLU A 55 0.59 -17.41 -10.30
N ILE A 56 1.20 -16.96 -9.20
CA ILE A 56 1.61 -17.82 -8.08
C ILE A 56 0.41 -18.55 -7.46
N GLN A 57 -0.71 -17.85 -7.23
CA GLN A 57 -1.93 -18.47 -6.72
C GLN A 57 -2.41 -19.59 -7.65
N THR A 58 -2.42 -19.34 -8.96
CA THR A 58 -2.83 -20.33 -9.97
C THR A 58 -1.91 -21.55 -9.94
N GLU A 59 -0.60 -21.34 -9.82
CA GLU A 59 0.39 -22.41 -9.69
C GLU A 59 0.16 -23.25 -8.43
N ILE A 60 -0.03 -22.62 -7.27
CA ILE A 60 -0.31 -23.30 -6.00
C ILE A 60 -1.60 -24.13 -6.11
N TYR A 61 -2.68 -23.54 -6.63
CA TYR A 61 -3.94 -24.27 -6.81
C TYR A 61 -3.80 -25.47 -7.75
N SER A 62 -2.98 -25.36 -8.81
CA SER A 62 -2.71 -26.48 -9.70
C SER A 62 -1.95 -27.61 -8.99
N HIS A 63 -1.04 -27.29 -8.07
CA HIS A 63 -0.27 -28.29 -7.32
C HIS A 63 -1.09 -28.93 -6.19
N MET A 64 -2.04 -28.21 -5.60
CA MET A 64 -2.91 -28.73 -4.54
C MET A 64 -4.06 -29.63 -5.04
N LYS A 65 -4.37 -29.60 -6.35
CA LYS A 65 -5.42 -30.44 -6.96
C LYS A 65 -4.92 -31.82 -7.41
N LYS A 66 -3.65 -32.15 -7.21
CA LYS A 66 -3.08 -33.48 -7.44
C LYS A 66 -3.04 -34.27 -6.14
#